data_AF-A0A3N8H240-F1
#
_entry.id   AF-A0A3N8H240-F1
#
_cell.length_a   1.000
_cell.length_b   1.000
_cell.length_c   1.000
_cell.angle_alpha   90.00
_cell.angle_beta   90.00
_cell.angle_gamma   90.00
#
_symmetry.space_group_name_H-M   'P 1'
#
loop_
_entity.id
_entity.type
_entity.pdbx_description
1 polymer ?
#
loop_
_entity_poly.entity_id
_entity_poly.type
_entity_poly.pdbx_seq_one_letter_code
_entity_poly.pdbx_strand_id
1 'polypeptide(L)'
;DYIRHNGSGHVFSASLPPAAAAATHAVLRVSRREPDRRARVLAAAEYMATGLARQGYQAEYHGTAIVPVILGNPTEAHAGYLRLMRSGVYV
;
A
#
# COMPACT_ATOMS: atom_id res chain seq x y z
N ASP A 1 2.33 19.57 -23.26
CA ASP A 1 3.27 19.42 -24.39
C ASP A 1 4.73 19.58 -24.04
N TYR A 2 5.17 20.65 -23.35
CA TYR A 2 6.59 20.84 -23.01
C TYR A 2 7.26 19.60 -22.37
N ILE A 3 6.69 19.03 -21.30
CA ILE A 3 7.25 17.85 -20.62
C ILE A 3 7.28 16.60 -21.51
N ARG A 4 6.30 16.42 -22.41
CA ARG A 4 6.24 15.28 -23.33
C ARG A 4 7.41 15.27 -24.32
N HIS A 5 7.87 16.45 -24.73
CA HIS A 5 8.94 16.60 -25.71
C HIS A 5 10.32 16.87 -25.10
N ASN A 6 10.39 17.32 -23.84
CA ASN A 6 11.64 17.69 -23.17
C ASN A 6 12.00 16.75 -21.99
N GLY A 7 11.09 15.89 -21.54
CA GLY A 7 11.34 14.95 -20.45
C GLY A 7 12.12 13.72 -20.92
N SER A 8 13.42 13.67 -20.65
CA SER A 8 14.29 12.56 -21.06
C SER A 8 13.79 11.18 -20.61
N GLY A 9 13.26 11.09 -19.38
CA GLY A 9 12.68 9.85 -18.85
C GLY A 9 11.41 9.38 -19.58
N HIS A 10 10.73 10.26 -20.31
CA HIS A 10 9.58 9.90 -21.17
C HIS A 10 10.02 9.58 -22.61
N VAL A 11 10.92 10.39 -23.18
CA VAL A 11 11.37 10.26 -24.58
C VAL A 11 12.25 9.03 -24.81
N PHE A 12 13.14 8.72 -23.86
CA PHE A 12 14.12 7.63 -23.98
C PHE A 12 13.70 6.37 -23.21
N SER A 13 12.39 6.16 -23.04
CA SER A 13 11.82 5.00 -22.37
C SER A 13 10.74 4.34 -23.22
N ALA A 14 10.62 3.02 -23.14
CA ALA A 14 9.57 2.29 -23.83
C ALA A 14 8.20 2.67 -23.26
N SER A 15 7.19 2.76 -24.14
CA SER A 15 5.80 2.98 -23.73
C SER A 15 5.26 1.79 -22.93
N LEU A 16 4.24 2.03 -22.10
CA LEU A 16 3.55 0.96 -21.39
C LEU A 16 3.00 -0.08 -22.38
N PRO A 17 3.13 -1.38 -22.08
CA PRO A 17 2.44 -2.42 -22.85
C PRO A 17 0.94 -2.14 -22.93
N PRO A 18 0.27 -2.40 -24.08
CA PRO A 18 -1.15 -2.12 -24.26
C PRO A 18 -2.04 -2.75 -23.17
N ALA A 19 -1.72 -3.97 -22.74
CA ALA A 19 -2.45 -4.67 -21.69
C ALA A 19 -2.36 -3.94 -20.33
N ALA A 20 -1.19 -3.42 -19.96
CA ALA A 20 -0.99 -2.68 -18.72
C ALA A 20 -1.74 -1.34 -18.74
N ALA A 21 -1.72 -0.65 -19.89
CA ALA A 21 -2.46 0.59 -20.08
C ALA A 21 -3.98 0.37 -19.98
N ALA A 22 -4.50 -0.69 -20.62
CA ALA A 22 -5.92 -1.05 -20.57
C ALA A 22 -6.38 -1.44 -19.16
N ALA A 23 -5.59 -2.26 -18.46
CA ALA A 23 -5.85 -2.64 -17.07
C ALA A 23 -5.89 -1.41 -16.15
N THR A 24 -4.89 -0.52 -16.26
CA THR A 24 -4.83 0.72 -15.48
C THR A 24 -6.04 1.61 -15.75
N HIS A 25 -6.43 1.78 -17.01
CA HIS A 25 -7.61 2.56 -17.39
C HIS A 25 -8.91 1.98 -16.78
N ALA A 26 -9.05 0.65 -16.79
CA ALA A 26 -10.17 -0.04 -16.17
C ALA A 26 -10.18 0.15 -14.64
N VAL A 27 -9.03 -0.01 -13.97
CA VAL A 27 -8.88 0.21 -12.52
C VAL A 27 -9.29 1.63 -12.12
N LEU A 28 -8.87 2.65 -12.87
CA LEU A 28 -9.23 4.05 -12.59
C LEU A 28 -10.74 4.28 -12.70
N ARG A 29 -11.40 3.67 -13.70
CA ARG A 29 -12.87 3.71 -13.83
C ARG A 29 -13.57 3.04 -12.66
N VAL A 30 -13.17 1.82 -12.29
CA VAL A 30 -13.75 1.08 -11.17
C VAL A 30 -13.55 1.85 -9.87
N SER A 31 -12.34 2.34 -9.62
CA SER A 31 -12.00 3.08 -8.40
C SER A 31 -12.81 4.36 -8.23
N ARG A 32 -13.19 5.04 -9.33
CA ARG A 32 -14.07 6.21 -9.28
C ARG A 32 -15.55 5.83 -9.06
N ARG A 33 -15.99 4.70 -9.59
CA ARG A 33 -17.39 4.24 -9.49
C ARG A 33 -17.71 3.54 -8.16
N GLU A 34 -16.71 2.95 -7.52
CA GLU A 34 -16.87 2.13 -6.31
C GLU A 34 -16.07 2.72 -5.13
N PRO A 35 -16.49 3.87 -4.58
CA PRO A 35 -15.79 4.54 -3.47
C PRO A 35 -15.75 3.69 -2.19
N ASP A 36 -16.75 2.82 -1.98
CA ASP A 36 -16.85 1.94 -0.82
C ASP A 36 -15.64 1.00 -0.66
N ARG A 37 -14.96 0.65 -1.76
CA ARG A 37 -13.72 -0.13 -1.69
C ARG A 37 -12.65 0.58 -0.87
N ARG A 38 -12.51 1.91 -1.02
CA ARG A 38 -11.54 2.71 -0.27
C ARG A 38 -11.97 2.84 1.18
N ALA A 39 -13.25 3.14 1.41
CA ALA A 39 -13.82 3.21 2.76
C ALA A 39 -13.58 1.92 3.55
N ARG A 40 -13.78 0.76 2.90
CA ARG A 40 -13.54 -0.56 3.51
C ARG A 40 -12.07 -0.78 3.88
N VAL A 41 -11.13 -0.38 3.03
CA VAL A 41 -9.68 -0.51 3.33
C VAL A 41 -9.29 0.40 4.49
N LEU A 42 -9.80 1.63 4.54
CA LEU A 42 -9.54 2.56 5.64
C LEU A 42 -10.13 2.04 6.96
N ALA A 43 -11.35 1.52 6.96
CA ALA A 43 -11.95 0.90 8.13
C ALA A 43 -11.16 -0.33 8.62
N ALA A 44 -10.63 -1.14 7.70
CA ALA A 44 -9.77 -2.28 8.05
C ALA A 44 -8.43 -1.82 8.66
N ALA A 45 -7.83 -0.75 8.12
CA ALA A 45 -6.61 -0.17 8.66
C ALA A 45 -6.84 0.42 10.06
N GLU A 46 -7.93 1.15 10.27
CA GLU A 46 -8.33 1.68 11.58
C GLU A 46 -8.55 0.56 12.60
N TYR A 47 -9.26 -0.51 12.20
CA TYR A 47 -9.47 -1.69 13.03
C TYR A 47 -8.13 -2.32 13.46
N MET A 48 -7.22 -2.53 12.51
CA MET A 48 -5.92 -3.17 12.79
C MET A 48 -5.02 -2.29 13.66
N ALA A 49 -4.90 -1.01 13.34
CA ALA A 49 -4.16 -0.02 14.13
C ALA A 49 -4.68 0.05 15.57
N THR A 50 -6.00 0.22 15.74
CA THR A 50 -6.64 0.25 17.07
C THR A 50 -6.43 -1.04 17.84
N GLY A 51 -6.54 -2.19 17.17
CA GLY A 51 -6.30 -3.50 17.77
C GLY A 51 -4.87 -3.67 18.28
N LEU A 52 -3.88 -3.30 17.46
CA LEU A 52 -2.46 -3.38 17.81
C LEU A 52 -2.08 -2.38 18.90
N ALA A 53 -2.61 -1.16 18.86
CA ALA A 53 -2.41 -0.16 19.91
C ALA A 53 -2.92 -0.64 21.27
N ARG A 54 -4.09 -1.31 21.31
CA ARG A 54 -4.62 -1.92 22.53
C ARG A 54 -3.75 -3.05 23.08
N GLN A 55 -2.95 -3.70 22.24
CA GLN A 55 -1.97 -4.72 22.65
C GLN A 55 -0.61 -4.12 23.07
N GLY A 56 -0.48 -2.80 23.06
CA GLY A 56 0.75 -2.09 23.48
C GLY A 56 1.73 -1.79 22.35
N TYR A 57 1.39 -2.06 21.09
CA TYR A 57 2.22 -1.68 19.96
C TYR A 57 2.05 -0.20 19.59
N GLN A 58 3.13 0.41 19.09
CA GLN A 58 3.07 1.73 18.47
C GLN A 58 2.47 1.61 17.06
N ALA A 59 1.14 1.66 16.98
CA ALA A 59 0.36 1.46 15.76
C ALA A 59 -0.83 2.42 15.69
N GLU A 60 -0.57 3.73 15.79
CA GLU A 60 -1.62 4.74 15.71
C GLU A 60 -2.23 4.81 14.30
N TYR A 61 -3.54 5.08 14.23
CA TYR A 61 -4.22 5.25 12.96
C TYR A 61 -4.08 6.68 12.44
N HIS A 62 -3.48 6.84 11.26
CA HIS A 62 -3.23 8.14 10.64
C HIS A 62 -4.17 8.48 9.49
N GLY A 63 -5.34 7.84 9.39
CA GLY A 63 -6.29 8.08 8.29
C GLY A 63 -5.84 7.51 6.93
N THR A 64 -4.89 6.57 6.92
CA THR A 64 -4.35 5.96 5.70
C THR A 64 -4.49 4.44 5.72
N ALA A 65 -4.34 3.80 4.57
CA ALA A 65 -4.37 2.34 4.45
C ALA A 65 -3.10 1.63 4.99
N ILE A 66 -2.12 2.39 5.50
CA ILE A 66 -0.84 1.86 6.00
C ILE A 66 -0.91 1.80 7.53
N VAL A 67 -0.59 0.63 8.10
CA VAL A 67 -0.49 0.40 9.55
C VAL A 67 0.95 0.03 9.89
N PRO A 68 1.81 1.00 10.27
CA PRO A 68 3.18 0.70 10.66
C PRO A 68 3.22 0.07 12.06
N VAL A 69 4.11 -0.90 12.26
CA VAL A 69 4.43 -1.46 13.58
C VAL A 69 5.92 -1.32 13.79
N ILE A 70 6.32 -0.42 14.69
CA ILE A 70 7.73 -0.16 14.98
C ILE A 70 8.22 -1.13 16.05
N LEU A 71 9.18 -1.97 15.68
CA LEU A 71 9.76 -2.99 16.56
C LEU A 71 11.16 -2.60 17.10
N GLY A 72 11.65 -1.40 16.80
CA GLY A 72 12.95 -0.92 17.27
C GLY A 72 14.05 -1.11 16.24
N ASN A 73 14.69 -2.29 16.22
CA ASN A 73 15.85 -2.54 15.38
C ASN A 73 15.61 -3.59 14.27
N PRO A 74 16.47 -3.65 13.22
CA PRO A 74 16.28 -4.58 12.11
C PRO A 74 16.24 -6.06 12.50
N THR A 75 16.99 -6.47 13.54
CA THR A 75 17.02 -7.86 14.01
C THR A 75 15.68 -8.25 14.64
N GLU A 76 15.11 -7.38 15.49
CA GLU A 76 13.78 -7.59 16.09
C GLU A 76 12.69 -7.58 15.03
N ALA A 77 12.76 -6.66 14.07
CA ALA A 77 11.82 -6.60 12.95
C ALA A 77 11.86 -7.89 12.11
N HIS A 78 13.05 -8.38 11.79
CA HIS A 78 13.22 -9.61 11.02
C HIS A 78 12.74 -10.85 11.79
N ALA A 79 13.05 -10.96 13.07
CA ALA A 79 12.57 -12.05 13.92
C ALA A 79 11.03 -12.05 14.03
N GLY A 80 10.42 -10.87 14.18
CA GLY A 80 8.97 -10.69 14.18
C GLY A 80 8.32 -11.12 12.86
N TYR A 81 8.88 -10.66 11.74
CA TYR A 81 8.48 -11.10 10.40
C TYR A 81 8.53 -12.61 10.26
N LEU A 82 9.65 -13.26 10.59
CA LEU A 82 9.79 -14.71 10.47
C LEU A 82 8.79 -15.47 11.32
N ARG A 83 8.48 -14.98 12.52
CA ARG A 83 7.47 -15.60 13.39
C ARG A 83 6.08 -15.53 12.76
N LEU A 84 5.69 -14.37 12.24
CA LEU A 84 4.41 -14.18 11.55
C LEU A 84 4.33 -15.03 10.27
N MET A 85 5.39 -15.03 9.47
CA MET A 85 5.46 -15.80 8.24
C MET A 85 5.31 -17.30 8.53
N ARG A 86 6.01 -17.84 9.53
CA ARG A 86 5.86 -19.24 9.98
C ARG A 86 4.45 -19.58 10.48
N SER A 87 3.69 -18.58 10.94
CA SER A 87 2.26 -18.74 11.28
C SER A 87 1.30 -18.47 10.12
N GLY A 88 1.80 -18.26 8.89
CA GLY A 88 1.00 -18.03 7.69
C GLY A 88 0.62 -16.57 7.44
N VAL A 89 1.23 -15.61 8.13
CA VAL A 89 0.97 -14.18 7.99
C VAL A 89 2.17 -13.50 7.33
N TYR A 90 1.99 -13.00 6.10
CA TYR A 90 3.02 -12.25 5.37
C TYR A 90 2.80 -10.74 5.57
N VAL A 91 3.82 -10.07 6.10
CA VAL A 91 3.87 -8.62 6.39
C VAL A 91 5.16 -8.01 5.90
#